data_AF-A0A944D3J1-F1
#
_entry.id   AF-A0A944D3J1-F1
#
_cell.length_a   1.000
_cell.length_b   1.000
_cell.length_c   1.000
_cell.angle_alpha   90.00
_cell.angle_beta   90.00
_cell.angle_gamma   90.00
#
_symmetry.space_group_name_H-M   'P 1'
#
loop_
_entity.id
_entity.type
_entity.pdbx_description
1 polymer ?
#
loop_
_entity_poly.entity_id
_entity_poly.type
_entity_poly.pdbx_seq_one_letter_code
_entity_poly.pdbx_strand_id
1 'polypeptide(L)'
;MRKVIYIFFLCLSCTLLAQQPKSQEIEGLKIYPNPVTQGKVYIESTDPAPKKIVLYDVFGSSVLEADLKTKELGLPRIKPGIYVIRIYTQEKSSTRKLVIK
;
A
#
# COMPACT_ATOMS: atom_id res chain seq x y z
N MET A 1 -11.36 -19.83 42.43
CA MET A 1 -10.11 -20.45 41.91
C MET A 1 -10.29 -20.98 40.49
N ARG A 2 -11.11 -22.01 40.24
CA ARG A 2 -11.35 -22.58 38.90
C ARG A 2 -11.89 -21.59 37.84
N LYS A 3 -12.86 -20.72 38.21
CA LYS A 3 -13.46 -19.73 37.28
C LYS A 3 -12.47 -18.65 36.79
N VAL A 4 -11.47 -18.29 37.61
CA VAL A 4 -10.45 -17.29 37.26
C VAL A 4 -9.47 -17.83 36.23
N ILE A 5 -9.16 -19.13 36.31
CA ILE A 5 -8.32 -19.84 35.32
C ILE A 5 -8.97 -19.83 33.92
N TYR A 6 -10.29 -20.03 33.84
CA TYR A 6 -11.00 -19.98 32.55
C TYR A 6 -11.01 -18.58 31.93
N ILE A 7 -11.13 -17.53 32.75
CA ILE A 7 -11.07 -16.13 32.28
C ILE A 7 -9.66 -15.79 31.77
N PHE A 8 -8.62 -16.26 32.48
CA PHE A 8 -7.24 -16.09 32.04
C PHE A 8 -6.94 -16.86 30.74
N PHE A 9 -7.46 -18.08 30.61
CA PHE A 9 -7.32 -18.90 29.39
C PHE A 9 -8.09 -18.29 28.19
N LEU A 10 -9.25 -17.69 28.42
CA LEU A 10 -10.03 -16.99 27.40
C LEU A 10 -9.29 -15.73 26.90
N CYS A 11 -8.73 -14.93 27.81
CA CYS A 11 -7.94 -13.75 27.43
C CYS A 11 -6.66 -14.10 26.65
N LEU A 12 -5.99 -15.22 26.96
CA LEU A 12 -4.78 -15.66 26.26
C LEU A 12 -5.06 -16.08 24.80
N SER A 13 -6.28 -16.54 24.49
CA SER A 13 -6.67 -16.90 23.13
C SER A 13 -6.98 -15.68 22.24
N CYS A 14 -7.48 -14.57 22.83
CA CYS A 14 -7.79 -13.35 22.09
C CYS A 14 -6.55 -12.62 21.55
N THR A 15 -5.40 -12.72 22.22
CA THR A 15 -4.18 -12.01 21.81
C THR A 15 -3.45 -12.68 20.65
N LEU A 16 -3.56 -14.02 20.51
CA LEU A 16 -2.92 -14.77 19.41
C LEU A 16 -3.58 -14.53 18.05
N LEU A 17 -4.87 -14.18 18.01
CA LEU A 17 -5.61 -13.90 16.77
C LEU A 17 -5.48 -12.45 16.31
N ALA A 18 -5.01 -11.53 17.15
CA ALA A 18 -4.93 -10.11 16.85
C ALA A 18 -3.68 -9.70 16.04
N GLN A 19 -2.88 -10.67 15.59
CA GLN A 19 -1.64 -10.40 14.87
C GLN A 19 -1.94 -9.91 13.45
N GLN A 20 -2.04 -8.58 13.29
CA GLN A 20 -2.12 -7.98 11.97
C GLN A 20 -0.84 -8.30 11.19
N PRO A 21 -0.93 -8.69 9.90
CA PRO A 21 0.25 -8.89 9.08
C PRO A 21 1.02 -7.57 9.03
N LYS A 22 2.20 -7.55 9.67
CA LYS A 22 3.12 -6.41 9.61
C LYS A 22 3.61 -6.33 8.17
N SER A 23 2.94 -5.52 7.36
CA SER A 23 3.34 -5.21 5.99
C SER A 23 4.79 -4.75 6.01
N GLN A 24 5.70 -5.60 5.53
CA GLN A 24 7.08 -5.21 5.33
C GLN A 24 7.12 -4.10 4.27
N GLU A 25 7.87 -3.05 4.57
CA GLU A 25 8.01 -1.92 3.66
C GLU A 25 8.93 -2.30 2.49
N ILE A 26 8.63 -1.81 1.29
CA ILE A 26 9.44 -2.05 0.10
C ILE A 26 10.73 -1.24 0.22
N GLU A 27 11.87 -1.93 0.21
CA GLU A 27 13.18 -1.31 0.32
C GLU A 27 13.51 -0.42 -0.89
N GLY A 28 14.07 0.75 -0.60
CA GLY A 28 14.47 1.73 -1.61
C GLY A 28 13.30 2.34 -2.39
N LEU A 29 12.05 2.21 -1.91
CA LEU A 29 10.88 2.70 -2.62
C LEU A 29 10.90 4.24 -2.76
N LYS A 30 10.95 4.72 -4.00
CA LYS A 30 10.84 6.14 -4.36
C LYS A 30 9.69 6.33 -5.35
N ILE A 31 8.90 7.37 -5.12
CA ILE A 31 7.78 7.76 -5.98
C ILE A 31 7.94 9.24 -6.32
N TYR A 32 8.16 9.55 -7.60
CA TYR A 32 8.42 10.92 -8.04
C TYR A 32 7.97 11.15 -9.49
N PRO A 33 7.63 12.37 -9.90
CA PRO A 33 7.47 13.54 -9.05
C PRO A 33 6.21 13.45 -8.18
N ASN A 34 6.22 14.15 -7.05
CA ASN A 34 5.03 14.39 -6.22
C ASN A 34 5.11 15.85 -5.74
N PRO A 35 4.26 16.78 -6.22
CA PRO A 35 3.07 16.55 -7.04
C PRO A 35 3.33 16.13 -8.49
N VAL A 36 2.42 15.34 -9.06
CA VAL A 36 2.43 14.91 -10.48
C VAL A 36 1.80 15.98 -11.35
N THR A 37 2.50 16.42 -12.40
CA THR A 37 2.03 17.48 -13.32
C THR A 37 1.89 17.02 -14.78
N GLN A 38 2.52 15.92 -15.16
CA GLN A 38 2.57 15.44 -16.55
C GLN A 38 1.80 14.13 -16.76
N GLY A 39 0.88 13.79 -15.85
CA GLY A 39 0.08 12.57 -15.94
C GLY A 39 0.89 11.27 -15.89
N LYS A 40 2.11 11.30 -15.33
CA LYS A 40 2.97 10.15 -15.14
C LYS A 40 3.77 10.26 -13.86
N VAL A 41 4.07 9.11 -13.25
CA VAL A 41 4.88 9.00 -12.04
C VAL A 41 5.87 7.86 -12.18
N TYR A 42 7.07 8.05 -11.65
CA TYR A 42 8.13 7.06 -11.59
C TYR A 42 8.14 6.39 -10.23
N ILE A 43 8.20 5.06 -10.25
CA ILE A 43 8.21 4.21 -9.08
C ILE A 43 9.44 3.33 -9.16
N GLU A 44 10.39 3.59 -8.27
CA GLU A 44 11.64 2.85 -8.17
C GLU A 44 11.70 2.10 -6.85
N SER A 45 12.31 0.93 -6.83
CA SER A 45 12.67 0.19 -5.62
C SER A 45 13.97 -0.55 -5.85
N THR A 46 14.59 -1.05 -4.78
CA THR A 46 15.80 -1.88 -4.89
C THR A 46 15.55 -3.16 -5.70
N ASP A 47 14.36 -3.76 -5.55
CA ASP A 47 13.97 -4.97 -6.28
C ASP A 47 13.37 -4.62 -7.67
N PRO A 48 13.93 -5.15 -8.78
CA PRO A 48 13.40 -4.96 -10.13
C PRO A 48 12.14 -5.80 -10.43
N ALA A 49 11.67 -6.63 -9.49
CA ALA A 49 10.48 -7.46 -9.69
C ALA A 49 9.23 -6.64 -10.12
N PRO A 50 8.33 -7.23 -10.93
CA PRO A 50 7.07 -6.60 -11.30
C PRO A 50 6.27 -6.18 -10.06
N LYS A 51 5.64 -5.00 -10.14
CA LYS A 51 4.87 -4.40 -9.04
C LYS A 51 3.43 -4.30 -9.45
N LYS A 52 2.53 -4.72 -8.58
CA LYS A 52 1.12 -4.41 -8.72
C LYS A 52 0.84 -3.08 -8.04
N ILE A 53 0.14 -2.20 -8.72
CA ILE A 53 -0.16 -0.85 -8.24
C ILE A 53 -1.65 -0.64 -8.24
N VAL A 54 -2.15 -0.10 -7.14
CA VAL A 54 -3.54 0.35 -7.03
C VAL A 54 -3.54 1.78 -6.52
N LEU A 55 -4.21 2.67 -7.24
CA LEU A 55 -4.44 4.05 -6.83
C LEU A 55 -5.88 4.15 -6.30
N TYR A 56 -6.01 4.75 -5.13
CA TYR A 56 -7.30 4.98 -4.47
C TYR A 56 -7.56 6.47 -4.32
N ASP A 57 -8.83 6.85 -4.38
CA ASP A 57 -9.27 8.16 -3.90
C ASP A 57 -9.27 8.22 -2.36
N VAL A 58 -9.59 9.39 -1.80
CA VAL A 58 -9.64 9.61 -0.35
C VAL A 58 -10.78 8.84 0.35
N PHE A 59 -11.75 8.33 -0.41
CA PHE A 59 -12.86 7.52 0.10
C PHE A 59 -12.56 6.02 0.04
N GLY A 60 -11.40 5.63 -0.53
CA GLY A 60 -10.96 4.25 -0.65
C GLY A 60 -11.42 3.54 -1.93
N SER A 61 -12.02 4.26 -2.89
CA SER A 61 -12.41 3.69 -4.18
C SER A 61 -11.18 3.52 -5.07
N SER A 62 -11.01 2.34 -5.69
CA SER A 62 -9.94 2.12 -6.67
C SER A 62 -10.21 2.91 -7.95
N VAL A 63 -9.29 3.80 -8.32
CA VAL A 63 -9.38 4.63 -9.53
C VAL A 63 -8.46 4.16 -10.66
N LEU A 64 -7.42 3.39 -10.32
CA LEU A 64 -6.49 2.80 -11.28
C LEU A 64 -5.87 1.54 -10.68
N GLU A 65 -5.80 0.48 -11.48
CA GLU A 65 -5.05 -0.73 -11.15
C GLU A 65 -4.15 -1.07 -12.33
N ALA A 66 -2.88 -1.32 -12.07
CA ALA A 66 -1.89 -1.57 -13.11
C ALA A 66 -0.76 -2.49 -12.63
N ASP A 67 -0.30 -3.37 -13.51
CA ASP A 67 0.92 -4.16 -13.32
C ASP A 67 2.10 -3.44 -13.98
N LEU A 68 3.03 -2.99 -13.15
CA LEU A 68 4.18 -2.22 -13.55
C LEU A 68 5.41 -3.12 -13.69
N LYS A 69 5.84 -3.31 -14.94
CA LYS A 69 7.10 -4.02 -15.31
C LYS A 69 8.29 -3.07 -15.49
N THR A 70 8.02 -1.79 -15.70
CA THR A 70 9.03 -0.73 -15.88
C THR A 70 9.06 0.16 -14.64
N LYS A 71 9.67 1.35 -14.72
CA LYS A 71 9.62 2.35 -13.64
C LYS A 71 8.50 3.37 -13.83
N GLU A 72 7.88 3.44 -14.99
CA GLU A 72 6.95 4.52 -15.36
C GLU A 72 5.50 4.06 -15.29
N LEU A 73 4.70 4.73 -14.46
CA LEU A 73 3.26 4.55 -14.39
C LEU A 73 2.55 5.77 -15.00
N GLY A 74 1.79 5.54 -16.07
CA GLY A 74 0.88 6.54 -16.63
C GLY A 74 -0.39 6.66 -15.79
N LEU A 75 -0.90 7.90 -15.67
CA LEU A 75 -2.12 8.26 -14.95
C LEU A 75 -3.12 8.91 -15.92
N PRO A 76 -3.63 8.17 -16.93
CA PRO A 76 -4.47 8.76 -17.96
C PRO A 76 -5.83 9.19 -17.38
N ARG A 77 -6.24 10.43 -17.68
CA ARG A 77 -7.58 10.96 -17.36
C ARG A 77 -7.94 11.00 -15.86
N ILE A 78 -6.94 10.99 -14.98
CA ILE A 78 -7.14 11.18 -13.53
C ILE A 78 -7.25 12.68 -13.24
N LYS A 79 -8.31 13.08 -12.52
CA LYS A 79 -8.51 14.48 -12.14
C LYS A 79 -7.48 14.93 -11.10
N PRO A 80 -7.10 16.22 -11.07
CA PRO A 80 -6.26 16.77 -10.01
C PRO A 80 -6.88 16.52 -8.62
N GLY A 81 -6.03 16.20 -7.64
CA GLY A 81 -6.48 15.82 -6.31
C GLY A 81 -5.43 15.08 -5.48
N ILE A 82 -5.84 14.67 -4.28
CA ILE A 82 -5.05 13.83 -3.39
C ILE A 82 -5.52 12.39 -3.53
N TYR A 83 -4.56 11.48 -3.65
CA TYR A 83 -4.79 10.05 -3.83
C TYR A 83 -3.88 9.25 -2.90
N VAL A 84 -4.24 7.99 -2.71
CA VAL A 84 -3.44 7.00 -1.98
C VAL A 84 -2.95 5.97 -2.98
N ILE A 85 -1.63 5.89 -3.17
CA ILE A 85 -1.02 4.86 -4.02
C ILE A 85 -0.56 3.70 -3.14
N ARG A 86 -1.02 2.50 -3.46
CA ARG A 86 -0.60 1.26 -2.84
C ARG A 86 0.15 0.40 -3.84
N ILE A 87 1.35 -0.01 -3.46
CA ILE A 87 2.27 -0.77 -4.30
C ILE A 87 2.50 -2.11 -3.60
N TYR A 88 2.36 -3.17 -4.36
CA TYR A 88 2.52 -4.54 -3.92
C TYR A 88 3.66 -5.19 -4.68
N THR A 89 4.53 -5.85 -3.92
CA THR A 89 5.47 -6.87 -4.42
C THR A 89 5.11 -8.20 -3.74
N GLN A 90 5.82 -9.29 -4.07
CA GLN A 90 5.45 -10.65 -3.65
C GLN A 90 5.06 -10.76 -2.17
N GLU A 91 5.88 -10.25 -1.26
CA GLU A 91 5.63 -10.34 0.19
C GLU A 91 5.53 -8.97 0.89
N LYS A 92 5.74 -7.87 0.14
CA LYS A 92 5.84 -6.52 0.70
C LYS A 92 4.78 -5.62 0.10
N SER A 93 4.31 -4.66 0.90
CA SER A 93 3.43 -3.61 0.37
C SER A 93 3.79 -2.26 0.97
N SER A 94 3.61 -1.20 0.20
CA SER A 94 3.82 0.16 0.68
C SER A 94 2.68 1.05 0.22
N THR A 95 2.29 1.96 1.10
CA THR A 95 1.22 2.92 0.85
C THR A 95 1.78 4.32 1.01
N ARG A 96 1.52 5.20 0.04
CA ARG A 96 2.00 6.59 0.03
C ARG A 96 0.90 7.54 -0.42
N LYS A 97 0.97 8.78 0.04
CA LYS A 97 0.12 9.88 -0.47
C LYS A 97 0.69 10.39 -1.79
N LEU A 98 -0.16 10.51 -2.80
CA LEU A 98 0.17 11.08 -4.10
C LEU A 98 -0.70 12.32 -4.36
N VAL A 99 -0.09 13.42 -4.80
CA VAL A 99 -0.80 14.63 -5.20
C VAL A 99 -0.71 14.76 -6.72
N ILE A 100 -1.84 14.95 -7.39
CA ILE A 100 -1.92 15.16 -8.85
C ILE A 100 -2.43 16.59 -9.07
N LYS A 101 -1.75 17.36 -9.93
CA LYS A 101 -2.12 18.72 -10.32
C LYS A 101 -2.64 18.78 -11.74
#